data_AF-A0A3E4VCN1-F1
#
_entry.id   AF-A0A3E4VCN1-F1
#
_cell.length_a   1.000
_cell.length_b   1.000
_cell.length_c   1.000
_cell.angle_alpha   90.00
_cell.angle_beta   90.00
_cell.angle_gamma   90.00
#
_symmetry.space_group_name_H-M   'P 1'
#
loop_
_entity.id
_entity.type
_entity.pdbx_description
1 polymer ?
#
loop_
_entity_poly.entity_id
_entity_poly.type
_entity_poly.pdbx_seq_one_letter_code
_entity_poly.pdbx_strand_id
1 'polypeptide(L)'
;MKLVAVRPILYRAHQYEVGDELPDSEMKQAWLDAGTAVMAEDEPAVNVPKATPLTAQPGQIGISNSGNEDDLAGRLPKTIEREAKAPSRSRKK
;
A
#
# COMPACT_ATOMS: atom_id res chain seq x y z
N MET A 1 27.91 -19.02 -3.65
CA MET A 1 27.04 -19.52 -2.57
C MET A 1 26.89 -18.43 -1.53
N LYS A 2 25.83 -17.64 -1.65
CA LYS A 2 25.55 -16.52 -0.75
C LYS A 2 24.41 -16.92 0.18
N LEU A 3 24.43 -16.43 1.40
CA LEU A 3 23.35 -16.67 2.35
C LEU A 3 22.35 -15.52 2.20
N VAL A 4 21.10 -15.83 1.88
CA VAL A 4 20.05 -14.83 1.66
C VAL A 4 19.02 -14.92 2.77
N ALA A 5 18.64 -13.77 3.32
CA ALA A 5 17.59 -13.68 4.32
C ALA A 5 16.22 -13.97 3.71
N VAL A 6 15.48 -14.93 4.26
CA VAL A 6 14.09 -15.23 3.91
C VAL A 6 13.12 -14.48 4.84
N ARG A 7 13.60 -14.08 6.02
CA ARG A 7 12.87 -13.32 7.03
C ARG A 7 13.72 -12.14 7.51
N PRO A 8 13.12 -11.09 8.06
CA PRO A 8 13.89 -9.98 8.62
C PRO A 8 14.79 -10.45 9.77
N ILE A 9 16.09 -10.18 9.68
CA ILE A 9 17.09 -10.57 10.68
C ILE A 9 17.86 -9.34 11.14
N LEU A 10 17.84 -9.08 12.45
CA LEU A 10 18.68 -8.05 13.06
C LEU A 10 20.03 -8.67 13.45
N TYR A 11 21.13 -8.22 12.84
CA TYR A 11 22.47 -8.69 13.17
C TYR A 11 23.47 -7.52 13.18
N ARG A 12 24.28 -7.39 14.24
CA ARG A 12 25.26 -6.30 14.43
C ARG A 12 24.67 -4.89 14.22
N ALA A 13 23.47 -4.66 14.73
CA ALA A 13 22.72 -3.41 14.56
C ALA A 13 22.35 -3.05 13.10
N HIS A 14 22.45 -4.02 12.18
CA HIS A 14 21.94 -3.91 10.83
C HIS A 14 20.71 -4.80 10.67
N GLN A 15 19.63 -4.23 10.16
CA GLN A 15 18.42 -4.98 9.83
C GLN A 15 18.55 -5.47 8.38
N TYR A 16 18.62 -6.78 8.20
CA TYR A 16 18.58 -7.43 6.89
C TYR A 16 17.13 -7.76 6.56
N GLU A 17 16.66 -7.27 5.42
CA GLU A 17 15.33 -7.53 4.90
C GLU A 17 15.30 -8.82 4.07
N VAL A 18 14.10 -9.25 3.69
CA VAL A 18 13.93 -10.44 2.84
C VAL A 18 14.59 -10.21 1.49
N GLY A 19 15.51 -11.09 1.11
CA GLY A 19 16.32 -10.99 -0.10
C GLY A 19 17.71 -10.39 0.11
N ASP A 20 18.01 -9.86 1.29
CA ASP A 20 19.33 -9.30 1.58
C ASP A 20 20.39 -10.39 1.77
N GLU A 21 21.61 -10.09 1.33
CA GLU A 21 22.79 -10.93 1.52
C GLU A 21 23.29 -10.82 2.98
N LEU A 22 23.34 -11.96 3.67
CA LEU A 22 23.83 -12.07 5.03
C LEU A 22 25.35 -12.29 5.06
N PRO A 23 26.05 -11.72 6.06
CA PRO A 23 27.48 -11.95 6.25
C PRO A 23 27.76 -13.39 6.68
N ASP A 24 28.92 -13.91 6.29
CA ASP A 24 29.39 -15.21 6.81
C ASP A 24 29.72 -15.05 8.29
N SER A 25 28.99 -15.80 9.13
CA SER A 25 29.00 -15.67 10.59
C SER A 25 28.77 -17.05 11.21
N GLU A 26 29.20 -17.23 12.46
CA GLU A 26 28.88 -18.41 13.27
C GLU A 26 27.36 -18.65 13.37
N MET A 27 26.56 -17.59 13.26
CA MET A 27 25.09 -17.64 13.27
C MET A 27 24.47 -18.24 12.01
N LYS A 28 25.26 -18.50 10.95
CA LYS A 28 24.78 -19.04 9.67
C LYS A 28 24.01 -20.35 9.83
N GLN A 29 24.52 -21.27 10.65
CA GLN A 29 23.85 -22.55 10.91
C GLN A 29 22.53 -22.35 11.65
N ALA A 30 22.49 -21.47 12.64
CA ALA A 30 21.27 -21.15 13.37
C ALA A 30 20.19 -20.54 12.45
N TRP A 31 20.58 -19.69 11.50
CA TRP A 31 19.66 -19.11 10.53
C TRP A 31 19.14 -20.12 9.50
N LEU A 32 19.98 -21.07 9.10
CA LEU A 32 19.57 -22.17 8.21
C LEU A 32 18.63 -23.13 8.94
N ASP A 33 18.93 -23.50 10.18
CA ASP A 33 18.11 -24.40 11.00
C ASP A 33 16.75 -23.77 11.37
N ALA A 34 16.74 -22.49 11.73
CA ALA A 34 15.52 -21.73 11.98
C ALA A 34 14.70 -21.44 10.70
N GLY A 35 15.25 -21.73 9.51
CA GLY A 35 14.63 -21.39 8.22
C GLY A 35 14.47 -19.89 7.99
N THR A 36 15.31 -19.06 8.63
CA THR A 36 15.32 -17.60 8.44
C THR A 36 16.21 -17.18 7.29
N ALA A 37 17.15 -18.03 6.87
CA ALA A 37 18.03 -17.79 5.73
C ALA A 37 18.19 -19.06 4.88
N VAL A 38 18.52 -18.90 3.59
CA VAL A 38 18.74 -19.99 2.64
C VAL A 38 20.02 -19.73 1.85
N MET A 39 20.76 -20.80 1.54
CA MET A 39 21.90 -20.74 0.63
C MET A 39 21.39 -20.56 -0.80
N ALA A 40 21.59 -19.38 -1.38
CA ALA A 40 21.27 -19.09 -2.77
C ALA A 40 22.54 -19.09 -3.64
N GLU A 41 22.42 -19.68 -4.82
CA GLU A 41 23.36 -19.50 -5.92
C GLU A 41 22.89 -18.30 -6.74
N ASP A 42 23.83 -17.46 -7.22
CA ASP A 42 23.57 -16.15 -7.83
C ASP A 42 22.46 -16.20 -8.91
N GLU A 43 21.23 -15.91 -8.51
CA GLU A 43 20.11 -15.58 -9.38
C GLU A 43 19.60 -14.19 -8.96
N PRO A 44 19.37 -13.28 -9.93
CA PRO A 44 19.36 -11.85 -9.70
C PRO A 44 18.17 -11.40 -8.84
N ALA A 45 18.49 -10.50 -7.91
CA ALA A 45 17.61 -9.71 -7.06
C ALA A 45 16.13 -9.76 -7.46
N VAL A 46 15.33 -10.41 -6.60
CA VAL A 46 13.88 -10.48 -6.73
C VAL A 46 13.34 -9.05 -6.85
N ASN A 47 12.88 -8.74 -8.05
CA ASN A 47 12.26 -7.47 -8.39
C ASN A 47 10.93 -7.38 -7.63
N VAL A 48 10.97 -6.86 -6.40
CA VAL A 48 9.76 -6.58 -5.63
C VAL A 48 8.91 -5.61 -6.44
N PRO A 49 7.71 -6.01 -6.91
CA PRO A 49 6.89 -5.16 -7.75
C PRO A 49 6.46 -3.94 -6.91
N LYS A 50 7.06 -2.79 -7.21
CA LYS A 50 6.62 -1.51 -6.63
C LYS A 50 5.14 -1.32 -6.97
N ALA A 51 4.33 -1.12 -5.94
CA ALA A 51 2.91 -0.87 -6.11
C ALA A 51 2.70 0.33 -7.03
N THR A 52 1.91 0.14 -8.09
CA THR A 52 1.45 1.24 -8.93
C THR A 52 0.34 1.98 -8.21
N PRO A 53 0.45 3.31 -8.01
CA PRO A 53 -0.61 4.07 -7.35
C PRO A 53 -1.85 4.07 -8.25
N LEU A 54 -2.91 3.39 -7.81
CA LEU A 54 -4.23 3.46 -8.45
C LEU A 54 -4.93 4.74 -8.00
N THR A 55 -5.18 5.64 -8.94
CA THR A 55 -6.04 6.80 -8.73
C THR A 55 -7.50 6.40 -8.95
N ALA A 56 -8.42 6.94 -8.15
CA ALA A 56 -9.85 6.68 -8.32
C ALA A 56 -10.34 7.30 -9.64
N GLN A 57 -11.22 6.60 -10.35
CA GLN A 57 -11.90 7.14 -11.53
C GLN A 57 -12.66 8.42 -11.14
N PRO A 58 -12.52 9.52 -11.91
CA PRO A 58 -13.29 10.73 -11.65
C PRO A 58 -14.79 10.42 -11.76
N GLY A 59 -15.59 11.00 -10.85
CA GLY A 59 -17.05 10.85 -10.89
C GLY A 59 -17.64 11.41 -12.18
N GLN A 60 -18.81 10.88 -12.57
CA GLN A 60 -19.55 11.35 -13.75
C GLN A 60 -19.85 12.84 -13.61
N ILE A 61 -19.50 13.62 -14.64
CA ILE A 61 -19.80 15.04 -14.72
C ILE A 61 -21.33 15.19 -14.80
N GLY A 62 -21.92 15.91 -13.84
CA GLY A 62 -23.35 16.18 -13.82
C GLY A 62 -23.74 17.15 -14.92
N ILE A 63 -24.06 16.63 -16.11
CA ILE A 63 -24.60 17.39 -17.22
C ILE A 63 -26.14 17.31 -17.14
N SER A 64 -26.80 18.46 -16.97
CA SER A 64 -28.26 18.56 -17.06
C SER A 64 -28.64 18.82 -18.53
N ASN A 65 -29.35 17.88 -19.15
CA ASN A 65 -29.84 18.05 -20.53
C ASN A 65 -31.09 18.95 -20.59
N SER A 66 -31.74 19.24 -19.46
CA SER A 66 -32.99 20.01 -19.37
C SER A 66 -32.80 21.42 -18.81
N GLY A 67 -31.62 21.74 -18.25
CA GLY A 67 -31.38 22.98 -17.51
C GLY A 67 -32.06 23.03 -16.13
N ASN A 68 -32.78 21.97 -15.74
CA ASN A 68 -33.38 21.86 -14.42
C ASN A 68 -32.39 21.22 -13.42
N GLU A 69 -32.37 21.72 -12.19
CA GLU A 69 -31.43 21.30 -11.15
C GLU A 69 -31.78 19.93 -10.52
N ASP A 70 -33.02 19.48 -10.71
CA ASP A 70 -33.53 18.21 -10.18
C ASP A 70 -33.16 17.00 -11.06
N ASP A 71 -32.84 17.23 -12.33
CA ASP A 71 -32.43 16.18 -13.28
C ASP A 71 -30.92 15.90 -13.26
N LEU A 72 -30.17 16.50 -12.32
CA LEU A 72 -28.74 16.25 -12.18
C LEU A 72 -28.47 14.81 -11.72
N ALA A 73 -27.96 14.00 -12.65
CA ALA A 73 -27.43 12.68 -12.35
C ALA A 73 -26.35 12.78 -11.25
N GLY A 74 -26.50 11.97 -10.19
CA GLY A 74 -25.60 11.96 -9.04
C GLY A 74 -26.03 12.84 -7.85
N ARG A 75 -27.16 13.56 -7.93
CA ARG A 75 -27.72 14.22 -6.75
C ARG A 75 -28.27 13.18 -5.78
N LEU A 76 -27.79 13.21 -4.54
CA LEU A 76 -28.36 12.36 -3.48
C LEU A 76 -29.77 12.89 -3.16
N PRO A 77 -30.78 12.01 -3.05
CA PRO A 77 -32.14 12.43 -2.78
C PRO A 77 -32.21 13.22 -1.47
N LYS A 78 -32.94 14.33 -1.49
CA LYS A 78 -33.20 15.15 -0.30
C LYS A 78 -34.21 14.41 0.59
N THR A 79 -33.73 13.53 1.45
CA THR A 79 -34.53 12.95 2.53
C THR A 79 -34.40 13.81 3.79
N ILE A 80 -35.45 13.83 4.63
CA ILE A 80 -35.51 14.61 5.88
C ILE A 80 -34.31 14.26 6.80
N GLU A 81 -33.86 13.00 6.75
CA GLU A 81 -32.69 12.49 7.50
C GLU A 81 -31.36 13.14 7.09
N ARG A 82 -31.21 13.62 5.84
CA ARG A 82 -30.00 14.30 5.35
C ARG A 82 -29.96 15.78 5.69
N GLU A 83 -31.12 16.42 5.80
CA GLU A 83 -31.21 17.85 6.14
C GLU A 83 -30.74 18.10 7.58
N ALA A 84 -31.06 17.18 8.50
CA ALA A 84 -30.61 17.21 9.89
C ALA A 84 -29.09 17.07 10.06
N LYS A 85 -28.36 16.59 9.03
CA LYS A 85 -26.91 16.34 9.08
C LYS A 85 -26.15 17.12 8.01
N ALA A 86 -26.58 18.34 7.70
CA ALA A 86 -25.76 19.25 6.90
C ALA A 86 -24.57 19.75 7.75
N PRO A 87 -23.30 19.54 7.35
CA PRO A 87 -22.18 20.17 8.01
C PRO A 87 -22.20 21.67 7.72
N SER A 88 -22.42 22.49 8.76
CA SER A 88 -22.24 23.93 8.74
C SER A 88 -20.80 24.26 8.34
N ARG A 89 -20.57 24.56 7.05
CA ARG A 89 -19.32 25.16 6.59
C ARG A 89 -19.39 26.67 6.81
N SER A 90 -19.08 27.09 8.04
CA SER A 90 -18.76 28.49 8.34
C SER A 90 -17.49 28.87 7.57
N ARG A 91 -17.64 29.65 6.50
CA ARG A 91 -16.52 30.26 5.77
C ARG A 91 -16.20 31.59 6.47
N LYS A 92 -15.20 31.61 7.36
CA LYS A 92 -14.65 32.86 7.91
C LYS A 92 -13.99 33.62 6.76
N LYS A 93 -14.38 34.88 6.59
CA LYS A 93 -13.80 35.84 5.66
C LYS A 93 -12.74 36.66 6.37
#